data_AF-A0A842UDJ2-F1
#
_entry.id   AF-A0A842UDJ2-F1
#
_cell.length_a   1.000
_cell.length_b   1.000
_cell.length_c   1.000
_cell.angle_alpha   90.00
_cell.angle_beta   90.00
_cell.angle_gamma   90.00
#
_symmetry.space_group_name_H-M   'P 1'
#
loop_
_entity.id
_entity.type
_entity.pdbx_description
1 polymer ?
#
loop_
_entity_poly.entity_id
_entity_poly.type
_entity_poly.pdbx_seq_one_letter_code
_entity_poly.pdbx_strand_id
1 'polypeptide(L)' 'METCSSCSTRITNSKGSIRFKCPNCGEGEIVRCAHCRKIAAKYTCPKCGFTGPN' A
#
# COMPACT_ATOMS: atom_id res chain seq x y z
N MET A 1 1.40 2.92 -14.71
CA MET A 1 0.45 3.65 -13.85
C MET A 1 0.40 2.91 -12.53
N GLU A 2 0.88 3.51 -11.44
CA GLU A 2 0.92 2.86 -10.13
C GLU A 2 -0.35 3.21 -9.34
N THR A 3 -1.03 2.21 -8.80
CA THR A 3 -2.30 2.38 -8.06
C THR A 3 -2.08 2.01 -6.61
N CYS A 4 -2.48 2.89 -5.68
CA CYS A 4 -2.35 2.59 -4.26
C CYS A 4 -3.30 1.46 -3.83
N SER A 5 -2.81 0.45 -3.11
CA SER A 5 -3.64 -0.67 -2.61
C SER A 5 -4.72 -0.26 -1.60
N SER A 6 -4.62 0.91 -0.98
CA SER A 6 -5.60 1.40 0.01
C SER A 6 -6.60 2.40 -0.57
N CYS A 7 -6.11 3.35 -1.37
CA CYS A 7 -6.90 4.49 -1.84
C CYS A 7 -7.41 4.29 -3.29
N SER A 8 -6.96 3.24 -4.00
CA SER A 8 -7.18 3.02 -5.44
C SER A 8 -6.91 4.24 -6.33
N THR A 9 -6.21 5.23 -5.79
CA THR A 9 -5.92 6.50 -6.44
C THR A 9 -4.68 6.32 -7.28
N ARG A 10 -4.71 6.86 -8.51
CA ARG A 10 -3.57 6.89 -9.40
C ARG A 10 -2.45 7.69 -8.74
N ILE A 11 -1.30 7.05 -8.53
CA ILE A 11 -0.07 7.69 -8.07
C ILE A 11 0.50 8.45 -9.29
N THR A 12 -0.12 9.59 -9.61
CA THR A 12 0.44 10.55 -10.56
C THR A 12 1.39 11.43 -9.76
N ASN A 13 2.70 11.25 -9.95
CA ASN A 13 3.73 12.16 -9.45
C ASN A 13 3.82 12.35 -7.91
N SER A 14 3.40 11.38 -7.09
CA SER A 14 3.54 11.53 -5.63
C SER A 14 4.97 11.19 -5.17
N LYS A 15 5.83 12.21 -5.06
CA LYS A 15 7.02 12.20 -4.19
C LYS A 15 6.61 11.66 -2.81
N GLY A 16 6.87 10.37 -2.54
CA GLY A 16 6.52 9.72 -1.27
C GLY A 16 5.62 8.48 -1.36
N SER A 17 5.38 7.92 -2.55
CA SER A 17 4.92 6.53 -2.63
C SER A 17 6.01 5.58 -2.15
N ILE A 18 5.63 4.59 -1.34
CA ILE A 18 6.53 3.52 -0.91
C ILE A 18 6.02 2.20 -1.43
N ARG A 19 6.96 1.33 -1.81
CA ARG A 19 6.71 -0.07 -2.11
C ARG A 19 7.47 -0.91 -1.10
N PHE A 20 6.80 -1.87 -0.49
CA PHE A 20 7.41 -2.81 0.43
C PHE A 20 6.75 -4.17 0.29
N LYS A 21 7.49 -5.21 0.63
CA LYS A 21 6.97 -6.58 0.68
C LYS A 21 6.16 -6.76 1.94
N CYS A 22 5.08 -7.51 1.85
CA CYS A 22 4.23 -7.84 2.99
C CYS A 22 5.06 -8.54 4.07
N PRO A 23 5.05 -8.06 5.33
CA PRO A 23 5.81 -8.70 6.41
C PRO A 23 5.26 -10.07 6.80
N ASN A 24 4.01 -10.38 6.43
CA ASN A 24 3.39 -11.66 6.77
C ASN A 24 3.75 -12.79 5.79
N CYS A 25 3.70 -12.52 4.48
CA CYS A 25 3.97 -13.54 3.46
C CYS A 25 5.27 -13.35 2.67
N GLY A 26 5.92 -12.19 2.74
CA GLY A 26 7.16 -11.90 2.00
C GLY A 26 7.01 -11.77 0.48
N GLU A 27 5.91 -12.25 -0.10
CA GLU A 27 5.67 -12.26 -1.55
C GLU A 27 4.72 -11.17 -2.04
N GLY A 28 3.80 -10.72 -1.20
CA GLY A 28 2.84 -9.68 -1.60
C GLY A 28 3.50 -8.31 -1.66
N GLU A 29 3.57 -7.70 -2.84
CA GLU A 29 4.02 -6.32 -2.99
C GLU A 29 2.90 -5.36 -2.62
N ILE A 30 3.20 -4.41 -1.73
CA ILE A 30 2.25 -3.42 -1.25
C ILE A 30 2.75 -2.03 -1.60
N VAL A 31 1.94 -1.32 -2.38
CA VAL A 31 2.22 0.06 -2.80
C VAL A 31 1.29 1.01 -2.07
N ARG A 32 1.87 1.93 -1.30
CA ARG A 32 1.14 2.92 -0.51
C ARG A 32 1.56 4.33 -0.88
N CYS A 33 0.58 5.20 -1.10
CA CYS A 33 0.84 6.63 -1.29
C CYS A 33 1.09 7.32 0.06
N ALA A 34 1.80 8.45 0.04
CA ALA A 34 2.12 9.24 1.23
C ALA A 34 0.87 9.65 2.03
N HIS A 35 -0.24 9.94 1.36
CA HIS A 35 -1.50 10.27 2.01
C HIS A 35 -2.04 9.08 2.80
N CYS A 36 -2.23 7.92 2.15
CA CYS A 36 -2.68 6.69 2.81
C CYS A 36 -1.70 6.25 3.93
N ARG A 37 -0.40 6.60 3.86
CA ARG A 37 0.56 6.43 4.97
C ARG A 37 0.32 7.42 6.13
N LYS A 38 0.04 8.70 5.84
CA LYS A 38 -0.24 9.74 6.85
C LYS A 38 -1.48 9.44 7.69
N ILE A 39 -2.53 8.95 7.05
CA ILE A 39 -3.78 8.56 7.72
C ILE A 39 -3.75 7.11 8.21
N ALA A 40 -2.59 6.46 8.10
CA ALA A 40 -2.39 5.04 8.35
C ALA A 40 -3.55 4.19 7.83
N ALA A 41 -3.98 4.42 6.58
CA ALA A 41 -5.14 3.74 6.03
C ALA A 41 -4.97 2.23 6.13
N LYS A 42 -6.07 1.49 6.23
CA LYS A 42 -5.99 0.03 6.18
C LYS A 42 -5.50 -0.40 4.81
N TYR A 43 -4.61 -1.38 4.75
CA TYR A 43 -4.16 -1.96 3.49
C TYR A 43 -4.30 -3.47 3.58
N THR A 44 -4.74 -4.11 2.51
CA THR A 44 -4.87 -5.56 2.44
C THR A 44 -3.86 -6.11 1.46
N CYS A 45 -3.07 -7.09 1.90
CA CYS A 45 -2.16 -7.81 1.04
C CYS A 45 -2.95 -8.69 0.06
N PRO A 46 -2.74 -8.58 -1.26
CA PRO A 46 -3.46 -9.37 -2.25
C PRO A 46 -3.07 -10.86 -2.27
N LYS A 47 -1.96 -11.23 -1.60
CA LYS A 47 -1.46 -12.62 -1.58
C LYS A 47 -1.97 -13.42 -0.39
N CYS A 48 -1.85 -12.86 0.81
CA CYS A 48 -2.18 -13.56 2.05
C CYS A 48 -3.45 -13.02 2.75
N GLY A 49 -4.07 -11.97 2.21
CA GLY A 49 -5.23 -11.33 2.85
C GLY A 49 -4.88 -10.56 4.13
N PHE A 50 -3.59 -10.40 4.46
CA PHE A 50 -3.18 -9.66 5.64
C PHE A 50 -3.63 -8.21 5.55
N THR A 51 -4.53 -7.80 6.45
CA THR A 51 -4.95 -6.41 6.58
C THR A 51 -4.12 -5.72 7.65
N GLY A 52 -3.20 -4.87 7.21
CA GLY A 52 -2.38 -4.03 8.07
C GLY A 52 -3.14 -2.76 8.49
N PRO A 53 -3.25 -2.47 9.79
CA PRO A 53 -3.97 -1.32 10.33
C PRO A 53 -3.15 -0.02 10.24
N ASN A 54 -3.84 1.13 10.17
CA ASN A 54 -4.11 2.06 11.29
C ASN A 54 -2.94 2.25 12.25
#